data_AF-A0A838W4R5-F1
#
_entry.id   AF-A0A838W4R5-F1
#
_cell.length_a   1.000
_cell.length_b   1.000
_cell.length_c   1.000
_cell.angle_alpha   90.00
_cell.angle_beta   90.00
_cell.angle_gamma   90.00
#
_symmetry.space_group_name_H-M   'P 1'
#
loop_
_entity.id
_entity.type
_entity.pdbx_description
1 polymer ?
#
loop_
_entity_poly.entity_id
_entity_poly.type
_entity_poly.pdbx_seq_one_letter_code
_entity_poly.pdbx_strand_id
1 'polypeptide(L)'
;MGLRHWLRQQMAGDLDGEDVPPGTSLLNTLWGREEQRLHALGEYDATTYPRDLSELLARREEVTSELLGIDIADPEARVEAIPRLREMLRTYPHPLVYETLIHAYVDAGRYDEAKGVAFAASERRLECSRSEYPEIRSEIEHLSEWSPGDIEDLRSRRNPEARGGSA
;
A
#
# COMPACT_ATOMS: atom_id res chain seq x y z
N MET A 1 17.11 -1.36 1.34
CA MET A 1 16.25 -2.51 1.05
C MET A 1 14.81 -2.07 1.23
N GLY A 2 13.99 -2.14 0.17
CA GLY A 2 12.68 -1.48 0.15
C GLY A 2 11.66 -2.11 1.09
N LEU A 3 10.59 -1.40 1.39
CA LEU A 3 9.41 -1.87 2.13
C LEU A 3 8.89 -3.22 1.61
N ARG A 4 9.01 -3.46 0.29
CA ARG A 4 8.75 -4.75 -0.37
C ARG A 4 9.68 -5.89 0.05
N HIS A 5 10.93 -5.60 0.41
CA HIS A 5 11.86 -6.56 0.98
C HIS A 5 11.58 -6.80 2.46
N TRP A 6 11.20 -5.77 3.23
CA TRP A 6 10.80 -5.94 4.63
C TRP A 6 9.52 -6.76 4.78
N LEU A 7 8.47 -6.48 3.98
CA LEU A 7 7.26 -7.31 3.89
C LEU A 7 7.56 -8.75 3.43
N ARG A 8 8.57 -8.95 2.56
CA ARG A 8 8.97 -10.27 2.06
C ARG A 8 9.88 -11.02 3.05
N GLN A 9 10.64 -10.31 3.89
CA GLN A 9 11.59 -10.86 4.87
C GLN A 9 10.92 -11.18 6.21
N GLN A 10 9.92 -10.39 6.62
CA GLN A 10 9.05 -10.73 7.75
C GLN A 10 8.23 -12.01 7.48
N MET A 11 7.91 -12.30 6.22
CA MET A 11 7.21 -13.52 5.81
C MET A 11 8.12 -14.73 5.52
N ALA A 12 9.44 -14.60 5.68
CA ALA A 12 10.41 -15.67 5.38
C ALA A 12 11.26 -16.12 6.58
N GLY A 13 11.15 -15.46 7.74
CA GLY A 13 12.07 -15.64 8.86
C GLY A 13 11.54 -16.53 9.99
N ASP A 14 11.58 -17.83 9.79
CA ASP A 14 11.96 -18.78 10.84
C ASP A 14 13.13 -19.54 10.22
N LEU A 15 14.36 -19.23 10.66
CA LEU A 15 15.63 -19.97 10.49
C LEU A 15 16.82 -19.06 10.81
N ASP A 16 17.34 -19.26 12.02
CA ASP A 16 18.74 -19.21 12.49
C ASP A 16 19.76 -18.17 11.95
N GLY A 17 20.40 -17.50 12.92
CA GLY A 17 21.87 -17.46 12.97
C GLY A 17 22.58 -16.12 12.69
N GLU A 18 22.94 -15.45 13.78
CA GLU A 18 24.14 -14.62 14.03
C GLU A 18 24.43 -13.28 13.27
N ASP A 19 24.52 -12.25 14.11
CA ASP A 19 25.38 -11.04 14.14
C ASP A 19 25.55 -10.14 12.89
N VAL A 20 24.99 -8.92 13.00
CA VAL A 20 25.39 -7.74 12.22
C VAL A 20 25.56 -6.52 13.15
N PRO A 21 26.67 -5.76 13.06
CA PRO A 21 27.04 -4.72 14.03
C PRO A 21 26.21 -3.43 13.89
N PRO A 22 26.19 -2.58 14.94
CA PRO A 22 25.24 -1.48 15.05
C PRO A 22 25.72 -0.20 14.36
N GLY A 23 24.79 0.43 13.64
CA GLY A 23 24.81 1.86 13.40
C GLY A 23 25.38 2.28 12.06
N THR A 24 24.49 2.56 11.11
CA THR A 24 24.51 3.82 10.35
C THR A 24 23.20 4.01 9.58
N SER A 25 22.35 4.88 10.15
CA SER A 25 21.35 5.76 9.53
C SER A 25 20.66 5.35 8.22
N LEU A 26 19.54 4.64 8.34
CA LEU A 26 18.48 4.53 7.31
C LEU A 26 17.45 5.68 7.38
N LEU A 27 17.47 6.52 8.41
CA LEU A 27 16.55 7.65 8.57
C LEU A 27 16.78 8.76 7.51
N ASN A 28 18.02 8.96 7.03
CA ASN A 28 18.33 10.06 6.10
C ASN A 28 17.95 9.76 4.64
N THR A 29 17.63 8.52 4.28
CA THR A 29 17.18 8.16 2.92
C THR A 29 15.68 7.86 2.84
N LEU A 30 15.01 7.63 3.98
CA LEU A 30 13.56 7.55 4.10
C LEU A 30 12.93 8.94 4.30
N TRP A 31 13.66 9.85 4.95
CA TRP A 31 13.36 11.28 4.99
C TRP A 31 14.47 12.02 4.26
N GLY A 32 14.53 11.84 2.95
CA GLY A 32 15.08 12.87 2.11
C GLY A 32 14.27 14.12 2.40
N ARG A 33 14.81 14.98 3.27
CA ARG A 33 14.56 16.42 3.29
C ARG A 33 14.27 16.79 1.85
N GLU A 34 13.10 17.35 1.62
CA GLU A 34 12.62 17.84 0.35
C GLU A 34 13.66 18.85 -0.18
N GLU A 35 14.77 18.33 -0.70
CA GLU A 35 15.67 19.06 -1.55
C GLU A 35 14.78 19.39 -2.71
N GLN A 36 14.43 20.67 -2.78
CA GLN A 36 13.86 21.36 -3.92
C GLN A 36 14.55 20.86 -5.18
N ARG A 37 14.06 19.73 -5.71
CA ARG A 37 14.48 19.22 -7.00
C ARG A 37 13.83 20.18 -7.96
N LEU A 38 14.61 21.16 -8.38
CA LEU A 38 14.37 21.94 -9.57
C LEU A 38 14.15 20.94 -10.71
N HIS A 39 12.88 20.58 -10.94
CA HIS A 39 12.50 19.71 -12.03
C HIS A 39 12.58 20.53 -13.32
N ALA A 40 13.47 20.08 -14.21
CA ALA A 40 13.75 20.77 -15.46
C ALA A 40 12.49 20.81 -16.34
N LEU A 41 12.19 22.03 -16.80
CA LEU A 41 11.02 22.49 -17.56
C LEU A 41 9.78 22.74 -16.67
N GLY A 42 9.52 24.03 -16.38
CA GLY A 42 8.45 24.52 -15.51
C GLY A 42 7.07 23.94 -15.81
N GLU A 43 6.10 23.99 -14.91
CA GLU A 43 5.85 25.06 -13.95
C GLU A 43 5.00 24.55 -12.78
N TYR A 44 5.45 23.60 -11.95
CA TYR A 44 4.66 23.24 -10.76
C TYR A 44 5.57 22.99 -9.56
N ASP A 45 5.60 23.96 -8.64
CA ASP A 45 6.01 23.75 -7.25
C ASP A 45 4.76 23.64 -6.36
N ALA A 46 4.94 23.31 -5.07
CA ALA A 46 3.83 23.22 -4.10
C ALA A 46 2.97 24.50 -4.00
N THR A 47 3.48 25.64 -4.51
CA THR A 47 2.79 26.94 -4.55
C THR A 47 2.18 27.28 -5.91
N THR A 48 2.47 26.49 -6.95
CA THR A 48 2.08 26.73 -8.35
C THR A 48 1.15 25.65 -8.89
N TYR A 49 0.89 24.56 -8.14
CA TYR A 49 -0.05 23.52 -8.57
C TYR A 49 -1.43 24.08 -8.94
N PRO A 50 -2.09 23.52 -9.98
CA PRO A 50 -3.50 23.75 -10.19
C PRO A 50 -4.24 23.35 -8.91
N ARG A 51 -5.23 24.14 -8.53
CA ARG A 51 -5.96 23.97 -7.27
C ARG A 51 -6.43 22.53 -7.07
N ASP A 52 -6.92 21.89 -8.13
CA ASP A 52 -7.40 20.51 -8.11
C ASP A 52 -6.30 19.50 -7.71
N LEU A 53 -5.06 19.67 -8.17
CA LEU A 53 -3.94 18.80 -7.77
C LEU A 53 -3.52 19.07 -6.32
N SER A 54 -3.46 20.34 -5.91
CA SER A 54 -3.13 20.67 -4.51
C SER A 54 -4.14 20.07 -3.52
N GLU A 55 -5.43 20.10 -3.85
CA GLU A 55 -6.49 19.49 -3.04
C GLU A 55 -6.39 17.95 -3.04
N LEU A 56 -6.02 17.32 -4.17
CA LEU A 56 -5.77 15.88 -4.23
C LEU A 56 -4.58 15.46 -3.35
N LEU A 57 -3.47 16.20 -3.42
CA LEU A 57 -2.28 15.92 -2.61
C LEU A 57 -2.56 16.12 -1.11
N ALA A 58 -3.35 17.13 -0.74
CA ALA A 58 -3.77 17.33 0.64
C ALA A 58 -4.62 16.15 1.16
N ARG A 59 -5.61 15.68 0.37
CA ARG A 59 -6.41 14.50 0.73
C ARG A 59 -5.57 13.23 0.81
N ARG A 60 -4.57 13.09 -0.05
CA ARG A 60 -3.60 11.98 0.01
C ARG A 60 -2.83 12.00 1.33
N GLU A 61 -2.35 13.17 1.76
CA GLU A 61 -1.62 13.33 3.02
C GLU A 61 -2.50 13.04 4.24
N GLU A 62 -3.75 13.51 4.22
CA GLU A 62 -4.76 13.21 5.25
C GLU A 62 -4.95 11.69 5.40
N VAL A 63 -5.21 10.99 4.28
CA VAL A 63 -5.39 9.54 4.28
C VAL A 63 -4.12 8.81 4.71
N THR A 64 -2.94 9.30 4.32
CA THR A 64 -1.66 8.72 4.74
C THR A 64 -1.46 8.82 6.25
N SER A 65 -1.68 10.00 6.81
CA SER A 65 -1.54 10.26 8.24
C SER A 65 -2.47 9.38 9.06
N GLU A 66 -3.69 9.20 8.57
CA GLU A 66 -4.67 8.36 9.20
C GLU A 66 -4.34 6.86 9.10
N LEU A 67 -3.85 6.41 7.95
CA LEU A 67 -3.40 5.02 7.76
C LEU A 67 -2.25 4.66 8.70
N LEU A 68 -1.32 5.60 8.94
CA LEU A 68 -0.23 5.42 9.90
C LEU A 68 -0.70 5.26 11.35
N GLY A 69 -1.94 5.67 11.67
CA GLY A 69 -2.55 5.48 12.98
C GLY A 69 -3.14 4.08 13.19
N ILE A 70 -3.27 3.27 12.13
CA ILE A 70 -3.78 1.90 12.21
C ILE A 70 -2.61 0.96 12.46
N ASP A 71 -2.75 0.05 13.42
CA ASP A 71 -1.80 -1.06 13.57
C ASP A 71 -2.02 -2.07 12.44
N ILE A 72 -1.33 -1.85 11.34
CA ILE A 72 -1.39 -2.73 10.16
C ILE A 72 -0.63 -4.04 10.37
N ALA A 73 0.16 -4.20 11.43
CA ALA A 73 0.90 -5.43 11.68
C ALA A 73 0.00 -6.50 12.29
N ASP A 74 -0.91 -6.11 13.18
CA ASP A 74 -1.87 -6.99 13.80
C ASP A 74 -3.05 -7.36 12.86
N PRO A 75 -3.26 -8.65 12.54
CA PRO A 75 -4.41 -9.08 11.75
C PRO A 75 -5.77 -8.68 12.34
N GLU A 76 -5.92 -8.71 13.68
CA GLU A 76 -7.20 -8.37 14.31
C GLU A 76 -7.50 -6.87 14.15
N ALA A 77 -6.53 -6.01 14.46
CA ALA A 77 -6.63 -4.57 14.21
C ALA A 77 -6.90 -4.24 12.73
N ARG A 78 -6.29 -4.96 11.77
CA ARG A 78 -6.61 -4.79 10.33
C ARG A 78 -8.08 -5.10 10.02
N VAL A 79 -8.61 -6.19 10.56
CA VAL A 79 -10.01 -6.59 10.36
C VAL A 79 -10.96 -5.57 10.96
N GLU A 80 -10.68 -5.08 12.17
CA GLU A 80 -11.48 -4.04 12.83
C GLU A 80 -11.44 -2.73 12.04
N ALA A 81 -10.32 -2.42 11.39
CA ALA A 81 -10.14 -1.21 10.59
C ALA A 81 -10.87 -1.22 9.23
N ILE A 82 -11.46 -2.34 8.79
CA ILE A 82 -12.13 -2.46 7.47
C ILE A 82 -13.11 -1.30 7.19
N PRO A 83 -14.04 -0.92 8.09
CA PRO A 83 -14.96 0.18 7.83
C PRO A 83 -14.23 1.50 7.60
N ARG A 84 -13.13 1.74 8.33
CA ARG A 84 -12.35 2.97 8.22
C ARG A 84 -11.51 3.00 6.94
N LEU A 85 -10.85 1.89 6.60
CA LEU A 85 -10.12 1.74 5.34
C LEU A 85 -11.01 1.97 4.12
N ARG A 86 -12.28 1.54 4.16
CA ARG A 86 -13.27 1.85 3.10
C ARG A 86 -13.60 3.33 3.00
N GLU A 87 -13.67 4.02 4.13
CA GLU A 87 -13.93 5.47 4.15
C GLU A 87 -12.72 6.24 3.61
N MET A 88 -11.50 5.85 4.00
CA MET A 88 -10.26 6.41 3.45
C MET A 88 -10.24 6.34 1.93
N LEU A 89 -10.64 5.21 1.31
CA LEU A 89 -10.71 5.07 -0.15
C LEU A 89 -11.74 5.99 -0.81
N ARG A 90 -12.77 6.45 -0.08
CA ARG A 90 -13.73 7.45 -0.57
C ARG A 90 -13.15 8.87 -0.51
N THR A 91 -12.32 9.15 0.50
CA THR A 91 -11.59 10.42 0.62
C THR A 91 -10.50 10.54 -0.45
N TYR A 92 -9.68 9.51 -0.57
CA TYR A 92 -8.64 9.41 -1.59
C TYR A 92 -8.35 7.93 -1.94
N PRO A 93 -8.32 7.54 -3.23
CA PRO A 93 -8.02 6.18 -3.66
C PRO A 93 -6.52 5.86 -3.50
N HIS A 94 -6.09 5.74 -2.23
CA HIS A 94 -4.69 5.64 -1.83
C HIS A 94 -4.13 4.23 -2.08
N PRO A 95 -2.95 4.08 -2.71
CA PRO A 95 -2.36 2.78 -3.02
C PRO A 95 -2.23 1.82 -1.84
N LEU A 96 -1.67 2.31 -0.72
CA LEU A 96 -1.46 1.49 0.48
C LEU A 96 -2.77 1.09 1.18
N VAL A 97 -3.83 1.89 1.02
CA VAL A 97 -5.13 1.56 1.63
C VAL A 97 -5.78 0.40 0.88
N TYR A 98 -5.66 0.35 -0.46
CA TYR A 98 -6.09 -0.83 -1.24
C TYR A 98 -5.39 -2.09 -0.75
N GLU A 99 -4.06 -2.05 -0.61
CA GLU A 99 -3.26 -3.19 -0.18
C GLU A 99 -3.65 -3.66 1.23
N THR A 100 -3.77 -2.71 2.16
CA THR A 100 -4.17 -2.99 3.54
C THR A 100 -5.58 -3.57 3.62
N LEU A 101 -6.52 -3.04 2.84
CA LEU A 101 -7.91 -3.51 2.82
C LEU A 101 -8.04 -4.91 2.21
N ILE A 102 -7.23 -5.25 1.20
CA ILE A 102 -7.17 -6.61 0.64
C ILE A 102 -6.71 -7.60 1.71
N HIS A 103 -5.64 -7.27 2.43
CA HIS A 103 -5.17 -8.09 3.54
C HIS A 103 -6.21 -8.20 4.65
N ALA A 104 -6.86 -7.09 5.04
CA ALA A 104 -7.91 -7.12 6.05
C ALA A 104 -9.09 -8.02 5.66
N TYR A 105 -9.52 -8.01 4.39
CA TYR A 105 -10.57 -8.92 3.94
C TYR A 105 -10.13 -10.38 3.90
N VAL A 106 -8.88 -10.66 3.51
CA VAL A 106 -8.30 -12.00 3.58
C VAL A 106 -8.26 -12.51 5.03
N ASP A 107 -7.86 -11.64 5.97
CA ASP A 107 -7.79 -11.96 7.40
C ASP A 107 -9.18 -12.27 7.97
N ALA A 108 -10.21 -11.55 7.50
CA ALA A 108 -11.60 -11.79 7.84
C ALA A 108 -12.23 -13.01 7.11
N GLY A 109 -11.50 -13.69 6.22
CA GLY A 109 -12.01 -14.79 5.39
C GLY A 109 -12.99 -14.37 4.29
N ARG A 110 -13.03 -13.07 3.96
CA ARG A 110 -13.95 -12.44 3.00
C ARG A 110 -13.30 -12.29 1.62
N TYR A 111 -13.00 -13.42 0.99
CA TYR A 111 -12.17 -13.47 -0.23
C TYR A 111 -12.81 -12.82 -1.46
N ASP A 112 -14.14 -12.86 -1.60
CA ASP A 112 -14.83 -12.23 -2.74
C ASP A 112 -14.73 -10.71 -2.69
N GLU A 113 -14.76 -10.12 -1.49
CA GLU A 113 -14.56 -8.69 -1.30
C GLU A 113 -13.09 -8.31 -1.50
N ALA A 114 -12.14 -9.14 -1.08
CA ALA A 114 -10.73 -8.96 -1.38
C ALA A 114 -10.48 -8.91 -2.91
N LYS A 115 -11.12 -9.80 -3.69
CA LYS A 115 -11.08 -9.77 -5.16
C LYS A 115 -11.68 -8.49 -5.74
N GLY A 116 -12.80 -8.02 -5.18
CA GLY A 116 -13.40 -6.75 -5.57
C GLY A 116 -12.47 -5.55 -5.37
N VAL A 117 -11.77 -5.51 -4.23
CA VAL A 117 -10.80 -4.43 -3.95
C VAL A 117 -9.57 -4.54 -4.83
N ALA A 118 -9.07 -5.75 -5.11
CA ALA A 118 -7.98 -5.98 -6.06
C ALA A 118 -8.31 -5.49 -7.47
N PHE A 119 -9.55 -5.71 -7.92
CA PHE A 119 -10.04 -5.17 -9.19
C PHE A 119 -10.06 -3.64 -9.18
N ALA A 120 -10.63 -3.03 -8.14
CA ALA A 120 -10.65 -1.57 -7.99
C ALA A 120 -9.24 -0.95 -7.94
N ALA A 121 -8.27 -1.62 -7.30
CA ALA A 121 -6.88 -1.19 -7.28
C ALA A 121 -6.25 -1.22 -8.69
N SER A 122 -6.63 -2.19 -9.51
CA SER A 122 -6.19 -2.30 -10.90
C SER A 122 -6.82 -1.22 -11.79
N GLU A 123 -8.10 -0.90 -11.60
CA GLU A 123 -8.75 0.24 -12.26
C GLU A 123 -8.07 1.55 -11.88
N ARG A 124 -7.77 1.76 -10.58
CA ARG A 124 -7.05 2.93 -10.11
C ARG A 124 -5.66 3.05 -10.75
N ARG A 125 -4.95 1.93 -10.91
CA ARG A 125 -3.64 1.92 -11.60
C ARG A 125 -3.76 2.40 -13.04
N LEU A 126 -4.83 2.00 -13.74
CA LEU A 126 -5.12 2.48 -15.10
C LEU A 126 -5.45 3.98 -15.12
N GLU A 127 -6.23 4.48 -14.16
CA GLU A 127 -6.49 5.92 -14.02
C GLU A 127 -5.22 6.72 -13.80
N CYS A 128 -4.37 6.31 -12.83
CA CYS A 128 -3.09 6.97 -12.56
C CYS A 128 -2.22 7.01 -13.83
N SER A 129 -2.17 5.92 -14.61
CA SER A 129 -1.38 5.86 -15.86
C SER A 129 -1.77 6.89 -16.91
N ARG A 130 -3.02 7.36 -16.86
CA ARG A 130 -3.58 8.34 -17.79
C ARG A 130 -3.59 9.76 -17.23
N SER A 131 -3.13 9.96 -15.99
CA SER A 131 -3.13 11.27 -15.36
C SER A 131 -2.12 12.21 -16.02
N GLU A 132 -2.54 13.47 -16.21
CA GLU A 132 -1.67 14.54 -16.71
C GLU A 132 -0.62 14.95 -15.67
N TYR A 133 -0.86 14.61 -14.39
CA TYR A 133 0.00 14.97 -13.27
C TYR A 133 1.06 13.88 -13.01
N PRO A 134 2.37 14.19 -13.14
CA PRO A 134 3.45 13.25 -12.81
C PRO A 134 3.35 12.67 -11.39
N GLU A 135 2.90 13.47 -10.43
CA GLU A 135 2.74 13.10 -9.02
C GLU A 135 1.73 11.96 -8.88
N ILE A 136 0.60 12.06 -9.59
CA ILE A 136 -0.44 11.02 -9.60
C ILE A 136 0.01 9.80 -10.42
N ARG A 137 0.76 9.99 -11.51
CA ARG A 137 1.35 8.87 -12.27
C ARG A 137 2.33 8.04 -11.43
N SER A 138 3.11 8.69 -10.55
CA SER A 138 4.08 7.99 -9.70
C SER A 138 3.41 7.01 -8.71
N GLU A 139 2.12 7.16 -8.43
CA GLU A 139 1.37 6.24 -7.56
C GLU A 139 1.27 4.82 -8.11
N ILE A 140 1.40 4.64 -9.43
CA ILE A 140 1.42 3.33 -10.08
C ILE A 140 2.51 2.42 -9.50
N GLU A 141 3.63 2.99 -9.08
CA GLU A 141 4.73 2.22 -8.49
C GLU A 141 4.32 1.57 -7.16
N HIS A 142 3.36 2.18 -6.47
CA HIS A 142 2.85 1.80 -5.16
C HIS A 142 1.56 0.96 -5.23
N LEU A 143 0.84 0.97 -6.36
CA LEU A 143 -0.31 0.09 -6.58
C LEU A 143 0.17 -1.28 -7.04
N SER A 144 0.04 -2.30 -6.19
CA SER A 144 0.37 -3.67 -6.56
C SER A 144 -0.55 -4.19 -7.67
N GLU A 145 0.02 -4.95 -8.60
CA GLU A 145 -0.73 -5.66 -9.63
C GLU A 145 -1.32 -6.92 -9.00
N TRP A 146 -2.62 -6.86 -8.69
CA TRP A 146 -3.32 -7.98 -8.07
C TRP A 146 -3.98 -8.82 -9.14
N SER A 147 -3.58 -10.07 -9.25
CA SER A 147 -4.28 -11.09 -10.01
C SER A 147 -5.29 -11.85 -9.13
N PRO A 148 -6.35 -12.45 -9.71
CA PRO A 148 -7.23 -13.34 -8.97
C PRO A 148 -6.49 -14.52 -8.30
N GLY A 149 -5.34 -14.93 -8.86
CA GLY A 149 -4.47 -15.96 -8.29
C GLY A 149 -3.81 -15.52 -6.99
N ASP A 150 -3.42 -14.25 -6.86
CA ASP A 150 -2.76 -13.72 -5.66
C ASP A 150 -3.66 -13.80 -4.42
N ILE A 151 -4.97 -13.59 -4.59
CA ILE A 151 -5.94 -13.73 -3.49
C ILE A 151 -6.11 -15.19 -3.08
N GLU A 152 -6.11 -16.12 -4.05
CA GLU A 152 -6.21 -17.56 -3.76
C GLU A 152 -4.93 -18.10 -3.11
N ASP A 153 -3.77 -17.56 -3.49
CA ASP A 153 -2.48 -17.85 -2.85
C ASP A 153 -2.46 -17.33 -1.42
N LEU A 154 -2.93 -16.10 -1.17
CA LEU A 154 -3.07 -15.56 0.18
C LEU A 154 -4.02 -16.41 1.04
N ARG A 155 -5.16 -16.82 0.48
CA ARG A 155 -6.09 -17.74 1.13
C ARG A 155 -5.41 -19.07 1.48
N SER A 156 -4.70 -19.66 0.53
CA SER A 156 -4.03 -20.96 0.70
C SER A 156 -2.94 -20.91 1.77
N ARG A 157 -2.21 -19.78 1.89
CA ARG A 157 -1.20 -19.58 2.93
C ARG A 157 -1.81 -19.44 4.33
N ARG A 158 -2.97 -18.79 4.45
CA ARG A 158 -3.65 -18.58 5.74
C ARG A 158 -4.53 -19.75 6.17
N ASN A 159 -4.96 -20.59 5.25
CA ASN A 159 -5.76 -21.77 5.54
C ASN A 159 -5.20 -23.02 4.81
N PRO A 160 -4.13 -23.63 5.35
CA PRO A 160 -3.53 -24.82 4.75
C PRO A 160 -4.45 -26.06 4.79
N GLU A 161 -5.43 -26.09 5.69
CA GLU A 161 -6.37 -27.22 5.84
C GLU A 161 -7.33 -27.36 4.65
N ALA A 162 -7.59 -26.28 3.90
CA ALA A 162 -8.44 -26.31 2.71
C ALA A 162 -7.89 -27.18 1.56
N ARG A 163 -6.61 -27.57 1.60
CA ARG A 163 -5.97 -28.48 0.62
C ARG A 163 -5.90 -29.95 1.06
N GLY A 164 -6.26 -30.27 2.31
CA GLY A 164 -6.10 -31.61 2.89
C GLY A 164 -7.28 -32.56 2.75
N GLY A 165 -8.40 -32.14 2.14
CA GLY A 165 -9.63 -32.94 2.01
C GLY A 165 -9.67 -33.82 0.76
N SER A 166 -8.72 -34.73 0.59
CA SER A 166 -8.84 -35.86 -0.34
C SER A 166 -7.90 -36.99 0.11
N ALA A 167 -8.41 -37.82 1.01
CA ALA A 167 -7.91 -39.16 1.28
C ALA A 167 -9.12 -40.08 1.49
#